data_AF-A0ABC9GXP0-F1
#
_entry.id   AF-A0ABC9GXP0-F1
#
_cell.length_a   1.000
_cell.length_b   1.000
_cell.length_c   1.000
_cell.angle_alpha   90.00
_cell.angle_beta   90.00
_cell.angle_gamma   90.00
#
_symmetry.space_group_name_H-M   'P 1'
#
loop_
_entity.id
_entity.type
_entity.pdbx_description
1 polymer ?
#
loop_
_entity_poly.entity_id
_entity_poly.type
_entity_poly.pdbx_seq_one_letter_code
_entity_poly.pdbx_strand_id
1 'polypeptide(L)'
;MIAIPGDSDHAVRRRGSGGFLYVQRRISTSAANLTTVLPAPYHPTAVFVEVGTGNGKQEHIMKVSTTSTLTWLQCKPCSPMAPQMQALFDPAASPTYHAFTSASPRCPQPPYHKEPRTGLCVFHLAEVESARGYLSTDHFRIIDHGGVDPFYAFGCAHSTWRFDSGGASGVLAMGRAPASLVSQAAARGLTSFSYCLSRETKTRHQGFLRFGDVPSEPRYRTTRILPPPGRSQKKN
;
A
#
# COMPACT_ATOMS: atom_id res chain seq x y z
N MET A 1 6.05 -13.65 -9.08
CA MET A 1 5.74 -14.10 -7.73
C MET A 1 6.64 -13.33 -6.77
N ILE A 2 6.34 -12.06 -6.50
CA ILE A 2 7.09 -11.36 -5.45
C ILE A 2 6.68 -12.01 -4.12
N ALA A 3 7.47 -12.98 -3.64
CA ALA A 3 7.32 -13.51 -2.30
C ALA A 3 8.08 -12.61 -1.33
N ILE A 4 7.40 -12.26 -0.25
CA ILE A 4 7.95 -11.46 0.85
C ILE A 4 8.61 -12.43 1.82
N PRO A 5 9.92 -12.33 2.09
CA PRO A 5 10.54 -13.11 3.14
C PRO A 5 10.03 -12.60 4.51
N GLY A 6 9.45 -13.49 5.31
CA GLY A 6 9.09 -13.21 6.70
C GLY A 6 10.33 -13.27 7.61
N ASP A 7 10.42 -12.33 8.55
CA ASP A 7 11.34 -12.39 9.68
C ASP A 7 10.59 -12.88 10.93
N SER A 8 11.28 -13.66 11.73
CA SER A 8 10.77 -14.58 12.74
C SER A 8 10.28 -13.91 14.02
N ASP A 9 8.97 -14.03 14.33
CA ASP A 9 8.51 -14.41 15.69
C ASP A 9 7.04 -14.89 15.80
N HIS A 10 6.31 -15.09 14.69
CA HIS A 10 5.04 -15.80 14.71
C HIS A 10 5.07 -16.86 13.61
N ALA A 11 4.93 -18.12 14.02
CA ALA A 11 5.15 -19.30 13.20
C ALA A 11 4.22 -19.34 11.97
N VAL A 12 4.74 -18.95 10.80
CA VAL A 12 4.17 -19.30 9.50
C VAL A 12 5.11 -20.31 8.84
N ARG A 13 4.66 -21.58 8.82
CA ARG A 13 5.38 -22.71 8.25
C ARG A 13 5.57 -22.51 6.74
N ARG A 14 6.82 -22.60 6.28
CA ARG A 14 7.21 -22.59 4.86
C ARG A 14 6.47 -23.67 4.07
N ARG A 15 5.76 -23.27 3.02
CA ARG A 15 5.45 -24.14 1.87
C ARG A 15 5.77 -23.36 0.59
N GLY A 16 6.98 -23.59 0.04
CA GLY A 16 7.43 -23.02 -1.25
C GLY A 16 8.45 -21.88 -1.12
N SER A 17 9.58 -22.00 -1.82
CA SER A 17 10.82 -21.23 -1.64
C SER A 17 11.11 -20.21 -2.75
N GLY A 18 10.11 -19.47 -3.26
CA GLY A 18 10.26 -18.70 -4.50
C GLY A 18 9.84 -17.24 -4.44
N GLY A 19 10.71 -16.36 -3.94
CA GLY A 19 10.53 -14.91 -4.09
C GLY A 19 11.09 -14.40 -5.42
N PHE A 20 10.28 -14.47 -6.48
CA PHE A 20 10.65 -14.16 -7.87
C PHE A 20 9.82 -13.05 -8.50
N LEU A 21 10.41 -11.98 -9.02
CA LEU A 21 9.68 -11.00 -9.84
C LEU A 21 9.29 -11.64 -11.21
N TYR A 22 8.03 -11.47 -11.66
CA TYR A 22 7.61 -11.84 -13.02
C TYR A 22 7.42 -10.58 -13.86
N VAL A 23 7.94 -10.57 -15.09
CA VAL A 23 7.70 -9.52 -16.08
C VAL A 23 7.13 -10.17 -17.33
N GLN A 24 5.87 -9.90 -17.65
CA GLN A 24 5.21 -10.41 -18.85
C GLN A 24 5.31 -9.40 -19.99
N ARG A 25 5.46 -9.88 -21.23
CA ARG A 25 5.65 -9.04 -22.42
C ARG A 25 4.42 -8.90 -23.32
N ARG A 26 3.26 -9.45 -22.96
CA ARG A 26 1.92 -9.24 -23.57
C ARG A 26 0.89 -10.12 -22.86
N ILE A 27 -0.28 -9.57 -22.54
CA ILE A 27 -1.45 -10.32 -22.00
C ILE A 27 -2.54 -10.30 -23.08
N SER A 28 -3.11 -11.46 -23.35
CA SER A 28 -4.24 -11.62 -24.27
C SER A 28 -5.54 -11.26 -23.55
N THR A 29 -6.36 -10.43 -24.19
CA THR A 29 -7.61 -9.88 -23.64
C THR A 29 -8.72 -10.93 -23.69
N SER A 30 -8.84 -11.76 -22.65
CA SER A 30 -10.05 -12.52 -22.39
C SER A 30 -10.06 -13.04 -20.95
N ALA A 31 -10.53 -12.20 -20.03
CA ALA A 31 -11.18 -12.57 -18.76
C ALA A 31 -11.54 -11.26 -18.04
N ALA A 32 -12.83 -11.09 -17.71
CA ALA A 32 -13.34 -9.99 -16.92
C ALA A 32 -12.72 -10.01 -15.50
N ASN A 33 -12.69 -8.82 -14.87
CA ASN A 33 -12.17 -8.47 -13.53
C ASN A 33 -10.70 -8.01 -13.56
N LEU A 34 -10.52 -6.73 -13.87
CA LEU A 34 -9.24 -6.06 -14.02
C LEU A 34 -9.24 -4.80 -13.14
N THR A 35 -8.30 -4.67 -12.20
CA THR A 35 -8.13 -3.43 -11.44
C THR A 35 -7.64 -2.34 -12.37
N THR A 36 -8.46 -1.36 -12.75
CA THR A 36 -8.05 -0.33 -13.70
C THR A 36 -6.86 0.46 -13.20
N VAL A 37 -5.64 0.17 -13.66
CA VAL A 37 -4.51 1.13 -13.57
C VAL A 37 -4.80 2.18 -14.63
N LEU A 38 -5.54 3.23 -14.27
CA LEU A 38 -5.63 4.39 -15.15
C LEU A 38 -4.28 5.11 -15.12
N PRO A 39 -3.74 5.49 -16.27
CA PRO A 39 -2.68 6.47 -16.29
C PRO A 39 -3.26 7.77 -15.72
N ALA A 40 -2.86 8.10 -14.49
CA ALA A 40 -3.12 9.43 -13.96
C ALA A 40 -2.45 10.42 -14.92
N PRO A 41 -3.08 11.57 -15.23
CA PRO A 41 -2.59 12.50 -16.24
C PRO A 41 -1.14 12.99 -15.99
N TYR A 42 -0.59 12.75 -14.79
CA TYR A 42 0.76 13.16 -14.40
C TYR A 42 1.64 12.07 -13.73
N HIS A 43 1.14 10.85 -13.47
CA HIS A 43 1.96 9.78 -12.87
C HIS A 43 1.79 8.43 -13.59
N PRO A 44 2.89 7.80 -14.06
CA PRO A 44 2.84 6.57 -14.86
C PRO A 44 2.43 5.31 -14.09
N THR A 45 2.24 5.39 -12.76
CA THR A 45 1.95 4.24 -11.89
C THR A 45 1.02 4.61 -10.74
N ALA A 46 -0.30 4.53 -10.97
CA ALA A 46 -1.32 4.76 -9.95
C ALA A 46 -2.41 3.66 -9.98
N VAL A 47 -3.03 3.38 -8.83
CA VAL A 47 -4.08 2.36 -8.71
C VAL A 47 -5.28 2.91 -7.95
N PHE A 48 -6.47 2.38 -8.21
CA PHE A 48 -7.65 2.68 -7.41
C PHE A 48 -7.74 1.76 -6.20
N VAL A 49 -8.07 2.36 -5.07
CA VAL A 49 -8.37 1.67 -3.82
C VAL A 49 -9.68 2.19 -3.27
N GLU A 50 -10.42 1.32 -2.61
CA GLU A 50 -11.65 1.65 -1.90
C GLU A 50 -11.34 1.73 -0.40
N VAL A 51 -11.64 2.87 0.22
CA VAL A 51 -11.35 3.16 1.63
C VAL A 51 -12.64 3.48 2.37
N GLY A 52 -12.77 2.98 3.61
CA GLY A 52 -13.90 3.22 4.48
C GLY A 52 -15.12 2.35 4.18
N THR A 53 -16.13 2.46 5.06
CA THR A 53 -17.43 1.78 4.92
C THR A 53 -18.60 2.75 5.13
N GLY A 54 -19.81 2.29 4.87
CA GLY A 54 -21.03 3.09 5.02
C GLY A 54 -20.95 4.40 4.22
N ASN A 55 -21.26 5.52 4.87
CA ASN A 55 -21.23 6.86 4.26
C ASN A 55 -19.81 7.38 4.01
N GLY A 56 -18.80 6.79 4.67
CA GLY A 56 -17.38 7.11 4.49
C GLY A 56 -16.70 6.30 3.39
N LYS A 57 -17.43 5.42 2.70
CA LYS A 57 -16.89 4.59 1.62
C LYS A 57 -16.54 5.46 0.41
N GLN A 58 -15.25 5.53 0.07
CA GLN A 58 -14.74 6.38 -1.00
C GLN A 58 -13.67 5.66 -1.83
N GLU A 59 -13.59 6.02 -3.12
CA GLU A 59 -12.57 5.51 -4.03
C GLU A 59 -11.45 6.53 -4.20
N HIS A 60 -10.20 6.07 -4.11
CA HIS A 60 -9.02 6.92 -4.13
C HIS A 60 -7.99 6.43 -5.15
N ILE A 61 -7.39 7.36 -5.88
CA ILE A 61 -6.21 7.08 -6.72
C ILE A 61 -4.99 7.15 -5.82
N MET A 62 -4.18 6.10 -5.82
CA MET A 62 -2.96 6.01 -5.01
C MET A 62 -1.75 5.85 -5.91
N LYS A 63 -0.73 6.70 -5.68
CA LYS A 63 0.57 6.58 -6.35
C LYS A 63 1.28 5.34 -5.83
N VAL A 64 1.69 4.45 -6.72
CA VAL A 64 2.40 3.22 -6.34
C VAL A 64 3.86 3.54 -6.04
N SER A 65 4.35 3.12 -4.87
CA SER A 65 5.75 3.30 -4.48
C SER A 65 6.34 2.02 -3.89
N THR A 66 7.47 1.58 -4.45
CA THR A 66 8.23 0.42 -3.94
C THR A 66 9.25 0.80 -2.87
N THR A 67 9.55 2.09 -2.72
CA THR A 67 10.53 2.63 -1.76
C THR A 67 9.88 3.16 -0.49
N SER A 68 8.59 3.49 -0.53
CA SER A 68 7.85 3.93 0.65
C SER A 68 7.62 2.80 1.64
N THR A 69 7.71 3.12 2.93
CA THR A 69 7.62 2.15 4.03
C THR A 69 6.20 2.03 4.62
N LEU A 70 5.34 3.01 4.35
CA LEU A 70 3.97 3.11 4.86
C LEU A 70 3.02 3.51 3.73
N THR A 71 1.89 2.80 3.62
CA THR A 71 0.75 3.25 2.80
C THR A 71 0.02 4.36 3.54
N TRP A 72 -0.25 5.48 2.89
CA TRP A 72 -0.93 6.62 3.51
C TRP A 72 -1.76 7.40 2.48
N LEU A 73 -2.82 8.07 2.94
CA LEU A 73 -3.63 8.99 2.14
C LEU A 73 -4.00 10.26 2.94
N GLN A 74 -4.39 11.32 2.25
CA GLN A 74 -4.78 12.57 2.87
C GLN A 74 -6.20 12.48 3.48
N CYS A 75 -6.31 12.91 4.73
CA CYS A 75 -7.50 12.80 5.55
C CYS A 75 -7.96 14.17 6.08
N LYS A 76 -9.26 14.35 6.28
CA LYS A 76 -9.79 15.54 6.93
C LYS A 76 -9.53 15.54 8.45
N PRO A 77 -9.22 16.70 9.06
CA PRO A 77 -8.80 17.93 8.39
C PRO A 77 -7.36 17.79 7.86
N CYS A 78 -7.05 18.35 6.68
CA CYS A 78 -5.69 18.32 6.13
C CYS A 78 -5.16 19.74 5.93
N SER A 79 -4.06 20.10 6.61
CA SER A 79 -3.36 21.37 6.41
C SER A 79 -1.88 21.30 6.82
N PRO A 80 -0.94 21.69 5.94
CA PRO A 80 -1.14 21.89 4.50
C PRO A 80 -1.52 20.58 3.80
N MET A 81 -2.13 20.68 2.62
CA MET A 81 -2.54 19.54 1.80
C MET A 81 -2.04 19.68 0.36
N ALA A 82 -1.79 18.56 -0.29
CA ALA A 82 -1.58 18.50 -1.72
C ALA A 82 -2.94 18.43 -2.46
N PRO A 83 -3.05 19.02 -3.67
CA PRO A 83 -4.26 18.88 -4.48
C PRO A 83 -4.47 17.40 -4.86
N GLN A 84 -5.72 16.94 -4.90
CA GLN A 84 -6.07 15.58 -5.32
C GLN A 84 -7.39 15.58 -6.10
N MET A 85 -7.61 14.57 -6.94
CA MET A 85 -8.81 14.49 -7.78
C MET A 85 -10.06 14.13 -6.97
N GLN A 86 -9.93 13.17 -6.06
CA GLN A 86 -11.01 12.78 -5.16
C GLN A 86 -11.03 13.65 -3.91
N ALA A 87 -12.17 13.71 -3.22
CA ALA A 87 -12.26 14.37 -1.93
C ALA A 87 -11.29 13.74 -0.91
N LEU A 88 -10.83 14.53 0.06
CA LEU A 88 -10.09 14.00 1.21
C LEU A 88 -10.94 12.95 1.93
N PHE A 89 -10.30 11.86 2.36
CA PHE A 89 -10.98 10.85 3.16
C PHE A 89 -11.46 11.47 4.46
N ASP A 90 -12.70 11.18 4.84
CA ASP A 90 -13.29 11.68 6.08
C ASP A 90 -13.37 10.55 7.13
N PRO A 91 -12.44 10.53 8.10
CA PRO A 91 -12.41 9.48 9.10
C PRO A 91 -13.70 9.42 9.94
N ALA A 92 -14.39 10.55 10.12
CA ALA A 92 -15.61 10.61 10.90
C ALA A 92 -16.83 10.03 10.15
N ALA A 93 -16.76 9.93 8.83
CA ALA A 93 -17.84 9.39 8.00
C ALA A 93 -17.81 7.85 7.91
N SER A 94 -16.66 7.22 8.20
CA SER A 94 -16.51 5.76 8.14
C SER A 94 -16.70 5.14 9.53
N PRO A 95 -17.74 4.31 9.75
CA PRO A 95 -18.01 3.70 11.05
C PRO A 95 -16.97 2.64 11.45
N THR A 96 -16.13 2.21 10.53
CA THR A 96 -15.07 1.21 10.73
C THR A 96 -13.68 1.82 10.90
N TYR A 97 -13.58 3.15 10.85
CA TYR A 97 -12.33 3.86 11.06
C TYR A 97 -11.89 3.81 12.52
N HIS A 98 -10.63 3.42 12.75
CA HIS A 98 -10.02 3.47 14.08
C HIS A 98 -8.58 3.99 14.00
N ALA A 99 -8.27 5.02 14.78
CA ALA A 99 -6.89 5.46 15.00
C ALA A 99 -6.21 4.57 16.06
N PHE A 100 -4.94 4.19 15.84
CA PHE A 100 -4.18 3.46 16.84
C PHE A 100 -3.84 4.34 18.03
N THR A 101 -3.95 3.79 19.23
CA THR A 101 -3.51 4.46 20.46
C THR A 101 -2.00 4.33 20.63
N SER A 102 -1.42 5.20 21.45
CA SER A 102 -0.01 5.16 21.85
C SER A 102 0.40 3.88 22.60
N ALA A 103 -0.58 3.12 23.12
CA ALA A 103 -0.36 1.83 23.75
C ALA A 103 -0.20 0.68 22.74
N SER A 104 -0.53 0.90 21.46
CA SER A 104 -0.36 -0.10 20.41
C SER A 104 1.10 -0.55 20.30
N PRO A 105 1.38 -1.87 20.26
CA PRO A 105 2.73 -2.40 20.04
C PRO A 105 3.38 -1.92 18.73
N ARG A 106 2.57 -1.45 17.77
CA ARG A 106 3.03 -0.89 16.49
C ARG A 106 3.59 0.53 16.63
N CYS A 107 3.20 1.26 17.67
CA CYS A 107 3.50 2.69 17.80
C CYS A 107 4.93 3.08 18.19
N PRO A 108 5.67 2.32 19.03
CA PRO A 108 7.03 2.72 19.39
C PRO A 108 8.07 2.43 18.29
N GLN A 109 7.66 1.96 17.10
CA GLN A 109 8.57 1.62 16.00
C GLN A 109 8.63 2.77 14.98
N PRO A 110 9.81 3.21 14.53
CA PRO A 110 9.90 4.18 13.43
C PRO A 110 9.13 3.69 12.18
N PRO A 111 8.42 4.57 11.45
CA PRO A 111 8.36 6.04 11.56
C PRO A 111 7.30 6.57 12.55
N TYR A 112 6.82 5.73 13.46
CA TYR A 112 5.77 6.06 14.42
C TYR A 112 6.33 6.59 15.74
N HIS A 113 5.56 7.45 16.38
CA HIS A 113 5.81 7.94 17.73
C HIS A 113 4.49 8.16 18.47
N LYS A 114 4.59 8.16 19.80
CA LYS A 114 3.47 8.45 20.70
C LYS A 114 3.24 9.96 20.73
N GLU A 115 2.01 10.41 20.54
CA GLU A 115 1.62 11.81 20.73
C GLU A 115 0.99 11.97 22.12
N PRO A 116 1.70 12.57 23.10
CA PRO A 116 1.24 12.61 24.48
C PRO A 116 -0.07 13.37 24.68
N ARG A 117 -0.34 14.36 23.83
CA ARG A 117 -1.52 15.22 23.97
C ARG A 117 -2.81 14.51 23.58
N THR A 118 -2.77 13.69 22.53
CA THR A 118 -3.94 12.98 22.02
C THR A 118 -4.01 11.53 22.49
N GLY A 119 -2.89 10.98 22.98
CA GLY A 119 -2.77 9.56 23.29
C GLY A 119 -2.79 8.67 22.05
N LEU A 120 -2.69 9.25 20.84
CA LEU A 120 -2.74 8.53 19.57
C LEU A 120 -1.35 8.23 19.03
N CYS A 121 -1.29 7.30 18.09
CA CYS A 121 -0.09 6.95 17.37
C CYS A 121 0.08 7.82 16.12
N VAL A 122 1.17 8.57 16.05
CA VAL A 122 1.45 9.49 14.95
C VAL A 122 2.57 8.92 14.09
N PHE A 123 2.42 9.00 12.77
CA PHE A 123 3.51 8.75 11.84
C PHE A 123 4.07 10.07 11.32
N HIS A 124 5.36 10.10 11.04
CA HIS A 124 6.00 11.20 10.33
C HIS A 124 6.98 10.67 9.30
N LEU A 125 6.64 10.84 8.03
CA LEU A 125 7.53 10.56 6.90
C LEU A 125 8.21 11.86 6.53
N ALA A 126 9.53 11.94 6.73
CA ALA A 126 10.38 13.09 6.43
C ALA A 126 11.32 12.79 5.26
N GLU A 127 10.76 12.21 4.19
CA GLU A 127 11.48 11.86 2.97
C GLU A 127 11.43 13.04 1.97
N VAL A 128 11.72 12.78 0.69
CA VAL A 128 11.54 13.73 -0.42
C VAL A 128 10.14 14.34 -0.42
N GLU A 129 9.13 13.47 -0.30
CA GLU A 129 7.72 13.82 -0.06
C GLU A 129 7.43 13.58 1.43
N SER A 130 6.88 14.58 2.13
CA SER A 130 6.65 14.48 3.57
C SER A 130 5.16 14.38 3.90
N ALA A 131 4.82 13.51 4.85
CA ALA A 131 3.47 13.31 5.32
C ALA A 131 3.45 13.06 6.83
N ARG A 132 2.48 13.66 7.52
CA ARG A 132 2.25 13.49 8.96
C ARG A 132 0.78 13.27 9.24
N GLY A 133 0.49 12.39 10.19
CA GLY A 133 -0.87 12.15 10.66
C GLY A 133 -0.94 10.95 11.57
N TYR A 134 -2.11 10.33 11.68
CA TYR A 134 -2.32 9.22 12.59
C TYR A 134 -2.13 7.88 11.88
N LEU A 135 -1.51 6.92 12.56
CA LEU A 135 -1.58 5.53 12.15
C LEU A 135 -2.99 5.05 12.47
N SER A 136 -3.68 4.53 11.46
CA SER A 136 -5.09 4.16 11.55
C SER A 136 -5.36 2.83 10.86
N THR A 137 -6.54 2.28 11.08
CA THR A 137 -7.06 1.12 10.37
C THR A 137 -8.49 1.40 9.93
N ASP A 138 -8.83 0.88 8.77
CA ASP A 138 -10.18 0.89 8.22
C ASP A 138 -10.23 -0.17 7.10
N HIS A 139 -11.41 -0.36 6.53
CA HIS A 139 -11.60 -1.04 5.27
C HIS A 139 -10.77 -0.35 4.19
N PHE A 140 -9.76 -1.04 3.67
CA PHE A 140 -8.84 -0.57 2.65
C PHE A 140 -8.65 -1.69 1.61
N ARG A 141 -9.34 -1.59 0.49
CA ARG A 141 -9.44 -2.68 -0.48
C ARG A 141 -8.85 -2.26 -1.81
N ILE A 142 -7.89 -3.03 -2.32
CA ILE A 142 -7.55 -2.97 -3.75
C ILE A 142 -8.67 -3.67 -4.49
N ILE A 143 -9.24 -3.00 -5.49
CA ILE A 143 -10.40 -3.48 -6.23
C ILE A 143 -9.98 -4.68 -7.11
N ASP A 144 -10.01 -5.90 -6.55
CA ASP A 144 -10.08 -7.24 -7.20
C ASP A 144 -9.60 -8.37 -6.26
N HIS A 145 -10.08 -8.41 -5.01
CA HIS A 145 -9.84 -9.53 -4.09
C HIS A 145 -11.14 -10.17 -3.65
N GLY A 146 -11.34 -11.41 -4.08
CA GLY A 146 -12.18 -12.37 -3.38
C GLY A 146 -11.39 -13.00 -2.25
N GLY A 147 -11.72 -12.67 -1.00
CA GLY A 147 -11.47 -13.58 0.12
C GLY A 147 -10.43 -13.20 1.19
N VAL A 148 -10.00 -11.95 1.32
CA VAL A 148 -9.16 -11.54 2.47
C VAL A 148 -9.75 -10.33 3.19
N ASP A 149 -9.61 -10.35 4.51
CA ASP A 149 -9.94 -9.28 5.44
C ASP A 149 -9.47 -7.91 4.89
N PRO A 150 -10.39 -6.97 4.59
CA PRO A 150 -10.07 -5.69 4.00
C PRO A 150 -9.48 -4.70 5.00
N PHE A 151 -9.31 -5.05 6.27
CA PHE A 151 -8.83 -4.12 7.28
C PHE A 151 -7.31 -4.03 7.29
N TYR A 152 -6.76 -2.95 6.73
CA TYR A 152 -5.32 -2.70 6.73
C TYR A 152 -4.98 -1.50 7.59
N ALA A 153 -3.76 -1.50 8.14
CA ALA A 153 -3.20 -0.32 8.77
C ALA A 153 -2.65 0.63 7.69
N PHE A 154 -2.95 1.91 7.79
CA PHE A 154 -2.47 2.95 6.89
C PHE A 154 -2.27 4.27 7.64
N GLY A 155 -1.52 5.19 7.05
CA GLY A 155 -1.36 6.55 7.53
C GLY A 155 -2.51 7.44 7.07
N CYS A 156 -3.26 7.99 8.01
CA CYS A 156 -4.25 9.03 7.74
C CYS A 156 -3.57 10.40 7.88
N ALA A 157 -3.10 10.95 6.77
CA ALA A 157 -2.27 12.16 6.73
C ALA A 157 -3.13 13.41 6.91
N HIS A 158 -2.86 14.17 7.97
CA HIS A 158 -3.49 15.47 8.24
C HIS A 158 -2.61 16.65 7.81
N SER A 159 -1.37 16.37 7.39
CA SER A 159 -0.48 17.36 6.79
C SER A 159 0.42 16.68 5.78
N THR A 160 0.56 17.29 4.61
CA THR A 160 1.49 16.84 3.56
C THR A 160 2.28 18.02 3.02
N TRP A 161 3.59 17.83 2.84
CA TRP A 161 4.49 18.84 2.29
C TRP A 161 5.27 18.25 1.13
N ARG A 162 5.45 19.06 0.06
CA ARG A 162 6.24 18.68 -1.12
C ARG A 162 5.77 17.37 -1.78
N PHE A 163 4.52 16.97 -1.56
CA PHE A 163 3.93 15.80 -2.21
C PHE A 163 3.46 16.20 -3.62
N ASP A 164 4.15 15.71 -4.64
CA ASP A 164 3.71 15.84 -6.02
C ASP A 164 2.65 14.77 -6.29
N SER A 165 1.42 15.11 -5.93
CA SER A 165 0.29 14.18 -5.98
C SER A 165 -0.05 13.76 -7.42
N GLY A 166 0.13 14.65 -8.40
CA GLY A 166 -0.41 14.48 -9.75
C GLY A 166 -1.91 14.11 -9.76
N GLY A 167 -2.66 14.52 -8.73
CA GLY A 167 -4.07 14.16 -8.52
C GLY A 167 -4.32 12.94 -7.61
N ALA A 168 -3.29 12.20 -7.18
CA ALA A 168 -3.43 11.07 -6.27
C ALA A 168 -3.77 11.53 -4.84
N SER A 169 -4.54 10.71 -4.13
CA SER A 169 -4.92 10.94 -2.72
C SER A 169 -3.80 10.58 -1.73
N GLY A 170 -2.76 9.87 -2.19
CA GLY A 170 -1.68 9.40 -1.34
C GLY A 170 -0.78 8.39 -2.03
N VAL A 171 -0.06 7.61 -1.22
CA VAL A 171 0.94 6.64 -1.66
C VAL A 171 0.60 5.24 -1.19
N LEU A 172 0.59 4.29 -2.12
CA LEU A 172 0.50 2.86 -1.87
C LEU A 172 1.90 2.27 -1.73
N ALA A 173 2.29 1.90 -0.51
CA ALA A 173 3.58 1.28 -0.26
C ALA A 173 3.55 -0.20 -0.62
N MET A 174 4.34 -0.56 -1.64
CA MET A 174 4.56 -1.92 -2.13
C MET A 174 5.95 -2.47 -1.77
N GLY A 175 6.68 -1.77 -0.90
CA GLY A 175 7.96 -2.20 -0.37
C GLY A 175 7.84 -3.39 0.59
N ARG A 176 8.93 -3.70 1.28
CA ARG A 176 9.01 -4.83 2.25
C ARG A 176 8.87 -4.39 3.71
N ALA A 177 8.66 -3.11 3.97
CA ALA A 177 8.47 -2.63 5.32
C ALA A 177 7.25 -3.30 5.97
N PRO A 178 7.27 -3.61 7.28
CA PRO A 178 6.15 -4.29 7.96
C PRO A 178 4.80 -3.60 7.79
N ALA A 179 4.79 -2.27 7.64
CA ALA A 179 3.60 -1.47 7.45
C ALA A 179 3.17 -1.25 5.98
N SER A 180 3.95 -1.75 5.02
CA SER A 180 3.53 -1.75 3.61
C SER A 180 2.29 -2.63 3.42
N LEU A 181 1.46 -2.31 2.42
CA LEU A 181 0.28 -3.12 2.14
C LEU A 181 0.67 -4.55 1.76
N VAL A 182 1.76 -4.69 1.03
CA VAL A 182 2.32 -5.96 0.57
C VAL A 182 2.67 -6.86 1.77
N SER A 183 3.41 -6.36 2.77
CA SER A 183 3.73 -7.12 3.99
C SER A 183 2.48 -7.47 4.82
N GLN A 184 1.53 -6.55 4.93
CA GLN A 184 0.29 -6.80 5.65
C GLN A 184 -0.63 -7.83 4.97
N ALA A 185 -0.61 -7.90 3.63
CA ALA A 185 -1.32 -8.91 2.86
C ALA A 185 -0.66 -10.29 3.01
N ALA A 186 0.67 -10.37 2.98
CA ALA A 186 1.39 -11.63 3.19
C ALA A 186 1.20 -12.20 4.61
N ALA A 187 1.13 -11.34 5.63
CA ALA A 187 0.79 -11.76 6.99
C ALA A 187 -0.60 -12.43 7.09
N ARG A 188 -1.47 -12.19 6.10
CA ARG A 188 -2.83 -12.77 5.98
C ARG A 188 -2.90 -13.92 4.96
N GLY A 189 -1.75 -14.44 4.51
CA GLY A 189 -1.67 -15.57 3.58
C GLY A 189 -1.57 -15.19 2.10
N LEU A 190 -1.63 -13.89 1.75
CA LEU A 190 -1.43 -13.43 0.37
C LEU A 190 0.05 -13.23 0.08
N THR A 191 0.77 -14.32 -0.14
CA THR A 191 2.23 -14.32 -0.29
C THR A 191 2.70 -14.01 -1.71
N SER A 192 1.80 -13.68 -2.62
CA SER A 192 2.09 -13.46 -4.04
C SER A 192 1.21 -12.36 -4.60
N PHE A 193 1.76 -11.60 -5.53
CA PHE A 193 1.02 -10.62 -6.31
C PHE A 193 1.63 -10.49 -7.72
N SER A 194 0.81 -9.98 -8.63
CA SER A 194 1.14 -9.70 -10.02
C SER A 194 0.62 -8.33 -10.40
N TYR A 195 1.38 -7.57 -11.16
CA TYR A 195 0.94 -6.28 -11.67
C TYR A 195 1.33 -6.10 -13.14
N CYS A 196 0.50 -5.37 -13.86
CA CYS A 196 0.81 -4.82 -15.17
C CYS A 196 0.52 -3.32 -15.09
N LEU A 197 1.55 -2.48 -15.13
CA LEU A 197 1.38 -1.02 -15.07
C LEU A 197 1.38 -0.51 -16.51
N SER A 198 0.25 0.03 -16.97
CA SER A 198 0.15 0.63 -18.30
C SER A 198 0.77 2.02 -18.28
N ARG A 199 1.68 2.30 -19.22
CA ARG A 199 2.34 3.62 -19.34
C ARG A 199 1.61 4.57 -20.28
N GLU A 200 0.61 4.11 -21.03
CA GLU A 200 0.01 4.87 -22.12
C GLU A 200 -1.37 5.44 -21.76
N THR A 201 -1.48 6.76 -21.77
CA THR A 201 -2.74 7.53 -21.64
C THR A 201 -3.69 7.41 -22.82
N LYS A 202 -3.24 6.81 -23.94
CA LYS A 202 -3.93 6.86 -25.24
C LYS A 202 -4.59 5.56 -25.69
N THR A 203 -4.40 4.44 -24.99
CA THR A 203 -4.98 3.16 -25.41
C THR A 203 -5.86 2.56 -24.33
N ARG A 204 -6.89 1.79 -24.73
CA ARG A 204 -7.86 1.08 -23.86
C ARG A 204 -7.21 -0.01 -22.97
N HIS A 205 -5.89 -0.03 -22.82
CA HIS A 205 -5.15 -0.99 -22.01
C HIS A 205 -5.10 -0.52 -20.57
N GLN A 206 -6.04 -1.01 -19.79
CA GLN A 206 -6.03 -0.91 -18.34
C GLN A 206 -4.95 -1.86 -17.80
N GLY A 207 -4.09 -1.38 -16.91
CA GLY A 207 -3.19 -2.26 -16.17
C GLY A 207 -3.94 -3.02 -15.07
N PHE A 208 -3.24 -3.77 -14.21
CA PHE A 208 -3.82 -4.39 -12.99
C PHE A 208 -2.80 -4.52 -11.86
N LEU A 209 -3.30 -4.70 -10.64
CA LEU A 209 -2.55 -5.15 -9.46
C LEU A 209 -3.40 -6.16 -8.70
N ARG A 210 -2.95 -7.42 -8.65
CA ARG A 210 -3.67 -8.54 -8.04
C ARG A 210 -2.79 -9.25 -7.02
N PHE A 211 -3.36 -9.62 -5.89
CA PHE A 211 -2.77 -10.46 -4.85
C PHE A 211 -3.38 -11.86 -4.93
N GLY A 212 -2.64 -12.86 -4.41
CA GLY A 212 -3.01 -14.26 -4.43
C GLY A 212 -2.31 -15.05 -5.53
N ASP A 213 -2.93 -16.15 -5.95
CA ASP A 213 -2.35 -17.09 -6.91
C ASP A 213 -2.03 -16.40 -8.23
N VAL A 214 -0.76 -16.44 -8.61
CA VAL A 214 -0.31 -15.96 -9.92
C VAL A 214 -0.13 -17.21 -10.79
N PRO A 215 -0.89 -17.36 -11.89
CA PRO A 215 -0.75 -18.50 -12.80
C PRO A 215 0.72 -18.67 -13.21
N SER A 216 1.20 -19.90 -13.32
CA SER A 216 2.60 -20.18 -13.65
C SER A 216 2.73 -20.46 -15.14
N GLU A 217 3.15 -19.47 -15.94
CA GLU A 217 3.28 -19.67 -17.38
C GLU A 217 4.72 -20.05 -17.80
N PRO A 218 4.91 -20.98 -18.75
CA PRO A 218 6.22 -21.44 -19.20
C PRO A 218 7.15 -20.33 -19.71
N ARG A 219 6.58 -19.18 -20.09
CA ARG A 219 7.31 -18.03 -20.64
C ARG A 219 7.81 -17.05 -19.58
N TYR A 220 7.50 -17.28 -18.30
CA TYR A 220 7.94 -16.41 -17.23
C TYR A 220 9.43 -16.59 -16.94
N ARG A 221 10.16 -15.49 -16.94
CA ARG A 221 11.54 -15.46 -16.45
C ARG A 221 11.51 -15.08 -14.97
N THR A 222 12.28 -15.80 -14.17
CA THR A 222 12.39 -15.60 -12.71
C THR A 222 13.76 -15.10 -12.34
N THR A 223 13.80 -14.17 -11.39
CA THR A 223 15.05 -13.77 -10.71
C THR A 223 14.82 -13.63 -9.21
N ARG A 224 15.82 -13.97 -8.41
CA ARG A 224 15.72 -13.90 -6.95
C ARG A 224 15.68 -12.44 -6.50
N ILE A 225 14.71 -12.08 -5.68
CA ILE A 225 14.65 -10.75 -5.09
C ILE A 225 15.55 -10.73 -3.85
N LEU A 226 16.71 -10.09 -3.98
CA LEU A 226 17.71 -10.00 -2.91
C LEU A 226 17.16 -9.27 -1.67
N PRO A 227 17.49 -9.72 -0.45
CA PRO A 227 17.16 -8.98 0.76
C PRO A 227 17.91 -7.63 0.78
N PRO A 228 17.39 -6.61 1.48
CA PRO A 228 18.18 -5.40 1.74
C PRO A 228 19.48 -5.78 2.47
N PRO A 229 20.61 -5.12 2.18
CA PRO A 229 21.85 -5.35 2.91
C PRO A 229 21.60 -5.08 4.40
N GLY A 230 21.89 -6.08 5.25
CA GLY A 230 21.65 -5.98 6.68
C GLY A 230 22.47 -4.83 7.28
N ARG A 231 21.84 -4.01 8.13
CA ARG A 231 22.59 -3.19 9.08
C ARG A 231 23.33 -4.17 9.99
N SER A 232 24.65 -4.26 9.84
CA SER A 232 25.50 -4.90 10.83
C SER A 232 25.18 -4.29 12.20
N GLN A 233 24.54 -5.07 13.07
CA GLN A 233 24.53 -4.76 14.49
C GLN A 233 25.98 -4.78 14.94
N LYS A 234 26.56 -3.59 15.20
CA LYS A 234 27.73 -3.51 16.05
C LYS A 234 27.28 -3.99 17.43
N LYS A 235 27.59 -5.25 17.75
CA LYS A 235 27.78 -5.65 19.14
C LYS A 235 28.91 -4.79 19.69
N ASN A 236 28.60 -3.93 20.65
CA ASN A 236 29.50 -3.47 21.70
C ASN A 236 28.63 -3.26 22.94
#